data_AF-A0A930EQY9-F1
#
_entry.id   AF-A0A930EQY9-F1
#
_cell.length_a   1.000
_cell.length_b   1.000
_cell.length_c   1.000
_cell.angle_alpha   90.00
_cell.angle_beta   90.00
_cell.angle_gamma   90.00
#
_symmetry.space_group_name_H-M   'P 1'
#
loop_
_entity.id
_entity.type
_entity.pdbx_description
1 polymer ?
#
loop_
_entity_poly.entity_id
_entity_poly.type
_entity_poly.pdbx_seq_one_letter_code
_entity_poly.pdbx_strand_id
1 'polypeptide(L)'
;MKVNLMDVIDAIDTINEDETYFYSIQDEEIVYVLEDDEDDEFFIPLPTKEEVNDYQNMVNFTETIEDDKKRDWFENAIRGKGAFRRFRATLERFGMETQWYDYLEASHRELAIEWCEQHGIVYDTSVRSEEVDDDWDEEDVVKEKEPIKQIQIPLRFVRIDDDNYMSALSLCDTYLQELDQYAGISSSSDYDRAQDYLEEALEEKDMYVLSDHGRFIAMAICRMNGSVTTITDLCVVKDKRRSGVARKLISEIQKEEVQPLHFEVPTNNPNMHAFLQAIGYAKIIHTTYTK
;
A
#
# COMPACT_ATOMS: atom_id res chain seq x y z
N MET A 1 6.27 -13.29 -0.43
CA MET A 1 6.68 -11.94 -0.82
C MET A 1 6.65 -11.05 0.39
N LYS A 2 7.83 -10.83 0.95
CA LYS A 2 8.06 -9.87 2.01
C LYS A 2 9.36 -9.12 1.73
N VAL A 3 9.48 -7.88 2.22
CA VAL A 3 10.69 -7.08 2.05
C VAL A 3 10.95 -6.24 3.30
N ASN A 4 12.21 -5.92 3.57
CA ASN A 4 12.52 -4.87 4.54
C ASN A 4 12.27 -3.51 3.88
N LEU A 5 11.42 -2.69 4.50
CA LEU A 5 11.10 -1.37 3.94
C LEU A 5 12.34 -0.48 3.80
N MET A 6 13.34 -0.65 4.66
CA MET A 6 14.60 0.10 4.59
C MET A 6 15.37 -0.22 3.30
N ASP A 7 15.38 -1.47 2.85
CA ASP A 7 16.09 -1.86 1.63
C ASP A 7 15.46 -1.21 0.39
N VAL A 8 14.13 -1.07 0.38
CA VAL A 8 13.40 -0.36 -0.67
C VAL A 8 13.71 1.14 -0.63
N ILE A 9 13.77 1.75 0.57
CA ILE A 9 14.12 3.17 0.73
C ILE A 9 15.56 3.44 0.29
N ASP A 10 16.52 2.61 0.74
CA ASP A 10 17.93 2.74 0.39
C ASP A 10 18.14 2.60 -1.13
N ALA A 11 17.40 1.68 -1.75
CA ALA A 11 17.41 1.54 -3.20
C ALA A 11 16.86 2.79 -3.88
N ILE A 12 15.70 3.31 -3.45
CA ILE A 12 15.09 4.57 -3.94
C ILE A 12 16.07 5.76 -3.82
N ASP A 13 16.77 5.87 -2.69
CA ASP A 13 17.78 6.91 -2.45
C ASP A 13 18.97 6.82 -3.40
N THR A 14 19.28 5.63 -3.90
CA THR A 14 20.43 5.34 -4.75
C THR A 14 20.09 5.43 -6.25
N ILE A 15 18.80 5.51 -6.61
CA ILE A 15 18.36 5.54 -8.02
C ILE A 15 18.97 6.72 -8.77
N ASN A 16 19.54 6.42 -9.93
CA ASN A 16 20.06 7.42 -10.85
C ASN A 16 19.37 7.29 -12.23
N GLU A 17 19.74 8.13 -13.20
CA GLU A 17 19.08 8.13 -14.53
C GLU A 17 19.39 6.87 -15.36
N ASP A 18 20.40 6.10 -14.96
CA ASP A 18 20.98 5.00 -15.73
C ASP A 18 20.85 3.64 -15.01
N GLU A 19 20.26 3.59 -13.81
CA GLU A 19 20.19 2.40 -12.95
C GLU A 19 18.75 2.15 -12.44
N THR A 20 18.19 0.99 -12.77
CA THR A 20 16.91 0.50 -12.24
C THR A 20 17.14 -0.67 -11.30
N TYR A 21 16.60 -0.59 -10.09
CA TYR A 21 16.60 -1.68 -9.13
C TYR A 21 15.33 -2.52 -9.31
N PHE A 22 15.41 -3.80 -8.98
CA PHE A 22 14.31 -4.74 -9.07
C PHE A 22 14.17 -5.50 -7.76
N TYR A 23 12.95 -5.87 -7.42
CA TYR A 23 12.67 -6.82 -6.35
C TYR A 23 12.55 -8.22 -6.95
N SER A 24 13.42 -9.13 -6.51
CA SER A 24 13.35 -10.56 -6.85
C SER A 24 12.27 -11.22 -6.00
N ILE A 25 11.20 -11.69 -6.64
CA ILE A 25 10.13 -12.46 -5.99
C ILE A 25 10.68 -13.77 -5.41
N GLN A 26 11.69 -14.35 -6.05
CA GLN A 26 12.27 -15.64 -5.67
C GLN A 26 13.15 -15.54 -4.43
N ASP A 27 14.00 -14.52 -4.38
CA ASP A 27 14.97 -14.35 -3.29
C ASP A 27 14.47 -13.42 -2.18
N GLU A 28 13.35 -12.71 -2.42
CA GLU A 28 12.78 -11.70 -1.52
C GLU A 28 13.76 -10.55 -1.21
N GLU A 29 14.61 -10.19 -2.18
CA GLU A 29 15.68 -9.19 -2.06
C GLU A 29 15.62 -8.15 -3.18
N ILE A 30 16.17 -6.96 -2.90
CA ILE A 30 16.36 -5.90 -3.89
C ILE A 30 17.68 -6.14 -4.60
N VAL A 31 17.61 -6.30 -5.92
CA VAL A 31 18.74 -6.59 -6.78
C VAL A 31 18.88 -5.53 -7.85
N TYR A 32 20.11 -5.32 -8.30
CA TYR A 32 20.39 -4.55 -9.50
C TYR A 32 20.63 -5.54 -10.63
N VAL A 33 19.79 -5.51 -11.67
CA VAL A 33 19.88 -6.39 -12.83
C VAL A 33 20.36 -5.55 -14.02
N LEU A 34 21.34 -6.06 -14.78
CA LEU A 34 21.78 -5.45 -16.02
C LEU A 34 20.81 -5.83 -17.14
N GLU A 35 20.48 -4.88 -18.03
CA GLU A 35 19.43 -4.89 -19.09
C GLU A 35 19.23 -6.19 -19.93
N ASP A 36 20.12 -7.19 -19.85
CA ASP A 36 20.05 -8.44 -20.63
C ASP A 36 19.21 -9.56 -19.97
N ASP A 37 18.68 -9.38 -18.75
CA ASP A 37 17.87 -10.38 -18.01
C ASP A 37 16.47 -9.85 -17.58
N GLU A 38 15.90 -8.86 -18.29
CA GLU A 38 14.61 -8.22 -17.96
C GLU A 38 13.35 -9.10 -18.19
N ASP A 39 13.50 -10.27 -18.84
CA ASP A 39 12.39 -11.14 -19.28
C ASP A 39 12.02 -12.24 -18.24
N ASP A 40 12.12 -11.96 -16.94
CA ASP A 40 11.66 -12.90 -15.90
C ASP A 40 10.44 -12.32 -15.16
N GLU A 41 9.31 -13.05 -15.20
CA GLU A 41 8.08 -12.81 -14.40
C GLU A 41 8.35 -12.77 -12.88
N PHE A 42 9.60 -12.97 -12.46
CA PHE A 42 10.08 -12.98 -11.08
C PHE A 42 10.65 -11.63 -10.61
N PHE A 43 10.73 -10.61 -11.46
CA PHE A 43 11.25 -9.29 -11.08
C PHE A 43 10.18 -8.20 -11.12
N ILE A 44 10.09 -7.43 -10.03
CA ILE A 44 9.23 -6.24 -9.95
C ILE A 44 10.12 -5.00 -9.95
N PRO A 45 10.02 -4.09 -10.93
CA PRO A 45 10.84 -2.89 -10.97
C PRO A 45 10.52 -1.97 -9.79
N LEU A 46 11.55 -1.39 -9.19
CA LEU A 46 11.38 -0.35 -8.16
C LEU A 46 10.94 0.97 -8.79
N PRO A 47 10.42 1.92 -8.00
CA PRO A 47 10.00 3.23 -8.50
C PRO A 47 11.14 3.91 -9.25
N THR A 48 10.89 4.35 -10.48
CA THR A 48 11.85 5.08 -11.30
C THR A 48 12.19 6.45 -10.71
N LYS A 49 13.30 7.05 -11.18
CA LYS A 49 13.65 8.42 -10.79
C LYS A 49 12.56 9.45 -11.11
N GLU A 50 11.79 9.21 -12.18
CA GLU A 50 10.66 10.08 -12.53
C GLU A 50 9.53 9.98 -11.49
N GLU A 51 9.30 8.80 -10.92
CA GLU A 51 8.31 8.54 -9.86
C GLU A 51 8.78 9.11 -8.50
N VAL A 52 10.08 9.03 -8.19
CA VAL A 52 10.68 9.71 -7.02
C VAL A 52 10.45 11.23 -7.10
N ASN A 53 10.50 11.78 -8.32
CA ASN A 53 10.12 13.14 -8.65
C ASN A 53 10.76 14.21 -7.73
N ASP A 54 12.10 14.25 -7.71
CA ASP A 54 12.88 15.18 -6.88
C ASP A 54 12.42 16.64 -6.97
N TYR A 55 11.99 17.07 -8.16
CA TYR A 55 11.48 18.42 -8.37
C TYR A 55 10.16 18.65 -7.66
N GLN A 56 9.22 17.69 -7.72
CA GLN A 56 7.97 17.78 -6.97
C GLN A 56 8.20 17.72 -5.47
N ASN A 57 9.18 16.94 -4.99
CA ASN A 57 9.58 16.94 -3.58
C ASN A 57 10.06 18.32 -3.15
N MET A 58 10.84 19.01 -3.99
CA MET A 58 11.21 20.41 -3.73
C MET A 58 9.99 21.31 -3.63
N VAL A 59 9.04 21.23 -4.57
CA VAL A 59 7.79 22.01 -4.57
C VAL A 59 7.01 21.76 -3.29
N ASN A 60 6.70 20.51 -2.97
CA ASN A 60 5.91 20.13 -1.81
C ASN A 60 6.59 20.58 -0.51
N PHE A 61 7.91 20.41 -0.39
CA PHE A 61 8.65 20.93 0.75
C PHE A 61 8.49 22.45 0.91
N THR A 62 8.56 23.21 -0.19
CA THR A 62 8.35 24.67 -0.11
C THR A 62 6.98 25.04 0.47
N GLU A 63 5.94 24.25 0.18
CA GLU A 63 4.58 24.47 0.69
C GLU A 63 4.48 24.21 2.20
N THR A 64 5.30 23.32 2.76
CA THR A 64 5.33 23.04 4.21
C THR A 64 5.92 24.17 5.05
N ILE A 65 6.65 25.12 4.43
CA ILE A 65 7.35 26.19 5.14
C ILE A 65 6.35 27.23 5.63
N GLU A 66 6.18 27.39 6.94
CA GLU A 66 5.22 28.36 7.52
C GLU A 66 5.66 29.83 7.38
N ASP A 67 6.97 30.11 7.43
CA ASP A 67 7.51 31.47 7.33
C ASP A 67 7.42 31.97 5.88
N ASP A 68 6.48 32.89 5.62
CA ASP A 68 6.22 33.46 4.30
C ASP A 68 7.47 34.02 3.63
N LYS A 69 8.40 34.64 4.38
CA LYS A 69 9.63 35.16 3.77
C LYS A 69 10.51 34.03 3.29
N LYS A 70 10.68 32.98 4.08
CA LYS A 70 11.47 31.81 3.67
C LYS A 70 10.79 31.13 2.48
N ARG A 71 9.48 30.92 2.53
CA ARG A 71 8.68 30.35 1.44
C ARG A 71 8.89 31.11 0.14
N ASP A 72 8.79 32.44 0.14
CA ASP A 72 9.04 33.27 -1.05
C ASP A 72 10.44 33.05 -1.65
N TRP A 73 11.48 32.90 -0.82
CA TRP A 73 12.83 32.61 -1.30
C TRP A 73 12.91 31.25 -1.98
N PHE A 74 12.29 30.24 -1.36
CA PHE A 74 12.25 28.88 -1.88
C PHE A 74 11.43 28.79 -3.18
N GLU A 75 10.24 29.39 -3.24
CA GLU A 75 9.41 29.47 -4.46
C GLU A 75 10.16 30.12 -5.64
N ASN A 76 10.99 31.12 -5.36
CA ASN A 76 11.83 31.73 -6.40
C ASN A 76 13.02 30.84 -6.77
N ALA A 77 13.58 30.12 -5.80
CA ALA A 77 14.72 29.23 -6.02
C ALA A 77 14.38 28.11 -7.00
N ILE A 78 13.18 27.51 -6.86
CA ILE A 78 12.75 26.34 -7.65
C ILE A 78 12.35 26.65 -9.10
N ARG A 79 12.25 27.92 -9.51
CA ARG A 79 11.78 28.30 -10.86
C ARG A 79 12.85 28.18 -11.95
N GLY A 80 12.61 27.37 -12.96
CA GLY A 80 13.40 27.34 -14.20
C GLY A 80 14.81 26.76 -14.04
N LYS A 81 15.67 26.94 -15.06
CA LYS A 81 16.99 26.29 -15.11
C LYS A 81 17.85 26.63 -13.90
N GLY A 82 18.47 25.60 -13.30
CA GLY A 82 19.30 25.72 -12.10
C GLY A 82 18.53 25.75 -10.78
N ALA A 83 17.26 25.29 -10.80
CA ALA A 83 16.40 25.18 -9.63
C ALA A 83 17.08 24.46 -8.45
N PHE A 84 17.55 23.23 -8.68
CA PHE A 84 18.24 22.41 -7.67
C PHE A 84 19.40 23.13 -6.98
N ARG A 85 20.27 23.80 -7.75
CA ARG A 85 21.42 24.52 -7.19
C ARG A 85 20.97 25.69 -6.31
N ARG A 86 19.99 26.48 -6.76
CA ARG A 86 19.47 27.61 -5.98
C ARG A 86 18.72 27.14 -4.74
N PHE A 87 17.99 26.04 -4.85
CA PHE A 87 17.29 25.43 -3.72
C PHE A 87 18.27 25.01 -2.63
N ARG A 88 19.34 24.28 -2.97
CA ARG A 88 20.42 23.95 -2.01
C ARG A 88 21.05 25.18 -1.36
N ALA A 89 21.39 26.19 -2.15
CA ALA A 89 21.92 27.45 -1.62
C ALA A 89 20.93 28.17 -0.69
N THR A 90 19.62 27.97 -0.90
CA THR A 90 18.56 28.54 -0.05
C THR A 90 18.40 27.73 1.24
N LEU A 91 18.53 26.40 1.20
CA LEU A 91 18.61 25.54 2.38
C LEU A 91 19.77 25.95 3.30
N GLU A 92 20.98 26.05 2.75
CA GLU A 92 22.19 26.48 3.45
C GLU A 92 21.98 27.85 4.11
N ARG A 93 21.43 28.80 3.36
CA ARG A 93 21.20 30.17 3.83
C ARG A 93 20.29 30.25 5.05
N PHE A 94 19.24 29.43 5.09
CA PHE A 94 18.26 29.44 6.17
C PHE A 94 18.50 28.36 7.23
N GLY A 95 19.53 27.52 7.07
CA GLY A 95 19.81 26.39 7.95
C GLY A 95 18.69 25.36 7.96
N MET A 96 18.06 25.11 6.81
CA MET A 96 16.91 24.20 6.67
C MET A 96 17.28 22.83 6.10
N GLU A 97 18.57 22.51 6.02
CA GLU A 97 19.06 21.23 5.49
C GLU A 97 18.46 20.04 6.22
N THR A 98 18.51 20.03 7.56
CA THR A 98 17.92 18.94 8.36
C THR A 98 16.44 18.77 8.07
N GLN A 99 15.68 19.86 8.01
CA GLN A 99 14.23 19.82 7.72
C GLN A 99 13.93 19.27 6.33
N TRP A 100 14.78 19.61 5.36
CA TRP A 100 14.69 19.08 4.01
C TRP A 100 15.00 17.58 3.96
N TYR A 101 16.07 17.13 4.63
CA TYR A 101 16.40 15.70 4.68
C TYR A 101 15.35 14.88 5.43
N ASP A 102 14.83 15.38 6.55
CA ASP A 102 13.72 14.75 7.28
C ASP A 102 12.46 14.64 6.40
N TYR A 103 12.16 15.69 5.62
CA TYR A 103 11.06 15.68 4.66
C TYR A 103 11.29 14.67 3.54
N LEU A 104 12.50 14.65 2.97
CA LEU A 104 12.85 13.76 1.87
C LEU A 104 12.78 12.30 2.29
N GLU A 105 13.33 11.95 3.46
CA GLU A 105 13.23 10.61 4.04
C GLU A 105 11.76 10.19 4.22
N ALA A 106 10.91 11.09 4.74
CA ALA A 106 9.49 10.82 4.90
C ALA A 106 8.79 10.59 3.55
N SER A 107 9.17 11.37 2.53
CA SER A 107 8.62 11.26 1.17
C SER A 107 9.01 9.95 0.50
N HIS A 108 10.29 9.56 0.57
CA HIS A 108 10.77 8.30 0.01
C HIS A 108 10.21 7.10 0.74
N ARG A 109 10.06 7.19 2.07
CA ARG A 109 9.37 6.17 2.86
C ARG A 109 7.93 5.99 2.42
N GLU A 110 7.20 7.08 2.17
CA GLU A 110 5.83 7.00 1.68
C GLU A 110 5.77 6.34 0.30
N LEU A 111 6.65 6.72 -0.61
CA LEU A 111 6.77 6.10 -1.94
C LEU A 111 7.09 4.61 -1.86
N ALA A 112 8.03 4.21 -1.00
CA ALA A 112 8.38 2.81 -0.78
C ALA A 112 7.18 2.00 -0.25
N ILE A 113 6.39 2.59 0.65
CA ILE A 113 5.16 1.98 1.15
C ILE A 113 4.14 1.85 0.02
N GLU A 114 3.88 2.92 -0.74
CA GLU A 114 2.92 2.91 -1.85
C GLU A 114 3.29 1.85 -2.89
N TRP A 115 4.58 1.75 -3.24
CA TRP A 115 5.09 0.72 -4.13
C TRP A 115 4.86 -0.69 -3.57
N CYS A 116 5.20 -0.94 -2.30
CA CYS A 116 4.95 -2.24 -1.68
C CYS A 116 3.45 -2.59 -1.70
N GLU A 117 2.58 -1.62 -1.39
CA GLU A 117 1.12 -1.82 -1.38
C GLU A 117 0.57 -2.07 -2.79
N GLN A 118 1.07 -1.34 -3.80
CA GLN A 118 0.69 -1.47 -5.21
C GLN A 118 1.05 -2.84 -5.79
N HIS A 119 2.13 -3.47 -5.31
CA HIS A 119 2.53 -4.82 -5.70
C HIS A 119 2.13 -5.89 -4.67
N GLY A 120 1.39 -5.50 -3.62
CA GLY A 120 0.94 -6.39 -2.56
C GLY A 120 2.07 -7.13 -1.83
N ILE A 121 3.23 -6.50 -1.68
CA ILE A 121 4.42 -6.99 -0.98
C ILE A 121 4.29 -6.66 0.51
N VAL A 122 4.39 -7.66 1.37
CA VAL A 122 4.38 -7.45 2.84
C VAL A 122 5.69 -6.78 3.24
N TYR A 123 5.66 -5.72 4.04
CA TYR A 123 6.88 -5.04 4.47
C TYR A 123 7.04 -4.97 5.98
N ASP A 124 8.27 -5.09 6.44
CA ASP A 124 8.63 -4.85 7.83
C ASP A 124 9.46 -3.56 8.00
N THR A 125 9.46 -3.04 9.21
CA THR A 125 10.20 -1.81 9.59
C THR A 125 11.34 -2.13 10.55
N SER A 126 11.78 -3.39 10.58
CA SER A 126 12.85 -3.81 11.48
C SER A 126 14.17 -3.16 11.04
N VAL A 127 14.86 -2.52 11.98
CA VAL A 127 16.18 -1.93 11.70
C VAL A 127 17.18 -3.08 11.59
N ARG A 128 18.03 -3.05 10.56
CA ARG A 128 19.15 -3.98 10.40
C ARG A 128 19.90 -4.14 11.73
N SER A 129 20.01 -5.37 12.22
CA SER A 129 21.18 -5.68 13.04
C SER A 129 22.35 -5.67 12.08
N GLU A 130 23.12 -4.57 12.06
CA GLU A 130 24.43 -4.57 11.41
C GLU A 130 25.17 -5.80 11.96
N GLU A 131 25.41 -6.81 11.12
CA GLU A 131 26.45 -7.79 11.42
C GLU A 131 27.74 -6.98 11.44
N VAL A 132 28.20 -6.69 12.65
CA VAL A 132 29.45 -5.99 12.89
C VAL A 132 30.51 -6.85 12.22
N ASP A 133 31.15 -6.34 11.16
CA ASP A 133 32.35 -6.96 10.61
C ASP A 133 33.32 -7.17 11.78
N ASP A 134 33.85 -8.38 11.97
CA ASP A 134 34.76 -8.73 13.09
C ASP A 134 36.13 -7.99 13.03
N ASP A 135 36.29 -7.01 12.14
CA ASP A 135 37.51 -6.24 11.88
C ASP A 135 37.45 -4.78 12.39
N TRP A 136 36.49 -4.45 13.27
CA TRP A 136 36.33 -3.09 13.83
C TRP A 136 37.34 -2.80 14.97
N ASP A 137 38.17 -1.75 14.80
CA ASP A 137 39.07 -1.22 15.83
C ASP A 137 38.30 -0.68 17.05
N GLU A 138 38.74 -1.03 18.26
CA GLU A 138 38.07 -0.80 19.57
C GLU A 138 37.79 0.67 19.99
N GLU A 139 38.02 1.68 19.13
CA GLU A 139 37.86 3.11 19.50
C GLU A 139 36.62 3.82 18.94
N ASP A 140 35.80 3.18 18.10
CA ASP A 140 34.57 3.82 17.63
C ASP A 140 33.45 3.73 18.67
N VAL A 141 33.28 4.83 19.40
CA VAL A 141 32.22 5.08 20.37
C VAL A 141 30.86 4.74 19.76
N VAL A 142 30.30 3.59 20.16
CA VAL A 142 28.91 3.19 19.89
C VAL A 142 28.00 4.26 20.49
N LYS A 143 27.57 5.22 19.66
CA LYS A 143 26.52 6.16 20.06
C LYS A 143 25.27 5.32 20.32
N GLU A 144 24.80 5.30 21.57
CA GLU A 144 23.54 4.68 21.96
C GLU A 144 22.45 5.18 21.01
N LYS A 145 22.02 4.32 20.06
CA LYS A 145 20.90 4.63 19.15
C LYS A 145 19.67 4.84 20.04
N GLU A 146 19.04 6.02 19.94
CA GLU A 146 17.82 6.34 20.71
C GLU A 146 16.77 5.24 20.50
N PRO A 147 15.92 4.95 21.52
CA PRO A 147 14.92 3.90 21.40
C PRO A 147 14.01 4.16 20.20
N ILE A 148 14.02 3.22 19.25
CA ILE A 148 13.27 3.27 18.00
C ILE A 148 11.80 3.55 18.34
N LYS A 149 11.30 4.73 17.97
CA LYS A 149 9.86 5.02 18.05
C LYS A 149 9.17 4.06 17.09
N GLN A 150 8.40 3.10 17.60
CA GLN A 150 7.48 2.31 16.78
C GLN A 150 6.55 3.26 16.04
N ILE A 151 6.80 3.44 14.74
CA ILE A 151 5.97 4.27 13.86
C ILE A 151 4.67 3.49 13.61
N GLN A 152 3.54 4.04 14.05
CA GLN A 152 2.23 3.46 13.72
C GLN A 152 1.88 3.85 12.29
N ILE A 153 2.08 2.94 11.34
CA ILE A 153 1.62 3.12 9.97
C ILE A 153 0.10 2.87 9.97
N PRO A 154 -0.73 3.82 9.50
CA PRO A 154 -2.16 3.64 9.45
C PRO A 154 -2.53 2.60 8.39
N LEU A 155 -3.62 1.85 8.62
CA LEU A 155 -4.18 0.93 7.62
C LEU A 155 -4.45 1.66 6.29
N ARG A 156 -3.87 1.14 5.21
CA ARG A 156 -3.96 1.69 3.85
C ARG A 156 -5.17 1.12 3.13
N PHE A 157 -5.81 1.96 2.34
CA PHE A 157 -6.89 1.58 1.44
C PHE A 157 -6.29 1.49 0.03
N VAL A 158 -6.41 0.32 -0.59
CA VAL A 158 -5.78 0.00 -1.88
C VAL A 158 -6.87 -0.52 -2.81
N ARG A 159 -6.89 -0.03 -4.04
CA ARG A 159 -7.72 -0.59 -5.11
C ARG A 159 -6.93 -1.71 -5.78
N ILE A 160 -7.57 -2.85 -5.99
CA ILE A 160 -6.92 -3.98 -6.66
C ILE A 160 -6.96 -3.78 -8.18
N ASP A 161 -5.86 -4.13 -8.82
CA ASP A 161 -5.68 -4.22 -10.26
C ASP A 161 -4.88 -5.50 -10.62
N ASP A 162 -4.50 -5.61 -11.89
CA ASP A 162 -3.75 -6.75 -12.43
C ASP A 162 -2.37 -6.95 -11.76
N ASP A 163 -1.82 -5.93 -11.09
CA ASP A 163 -0.48 -5.97 -10.50
C ASP A 163 -0.48 -6.53 -9.06
N ASN A 164 -1.57 -6.38 -8.31
CA ASN A 164 -1.65 -6.79 -6.88
C ASN A 164 -2.73 -7.83 -6.56
N TYR A 165 -3.56 -8.26 -7.52
CA TYR A 165 -4.64 -9.20 -7.21
C TYR A 165 -4.15 -10.52 -6.61
N MET A 166 -2.94 -10.97 -6.97
CA MET A 166 -2.31 -12.17 -6.43
C MET A 166 -2.14 -12.10 -4.91
N SER A 167 -1.96 -10.91 -4.34
CA SER A 167 -1.86 -10.73 -2.88
C SER A 167 -3.21 -10.85 -2.18
N ALA A 168 -4.33 -10.75 -2.90
CA ALA A 168 -5.67 -11.04 -2.40
C ALA A 168 -6.04 -12.53 -2.47
N LEU A 169 -5.24 -13.38 -3.11
CA LEU A 169 -5.54 -14.80 -3.33
C LEU A 169 -5.81 -15.56 -2.03
N SER A 170 -4.98 -15.36 -1.00
CA SER A 170 -5.18 -16.00 0.30
C SER A 170 -6.46 -15.55 1.02
N LEU A 171 -6.84 -14.27 0.87
CA LEU A 171 -8.10 -13.76 1.38
C LEU A 171 -9.30 -14.33 0.62
N CYS A 172 -9.17 -14.44 -0.69
CA CYS A 172 -10.19 -14.98 -1.58
C CYS A 172 -10.45 -16.46 -1.27
N ASP A 173 -9.40 -17.28 -1.17
CA ASP A 173 -9.52 -18.70 -0.79
C ASP A 173 -10.23 -18.84 0.58
N THR A 174 -9.82 -18.02 1.57
CA THR A 174 -10.47 -18.01 2.89
C THR A 174 -11.95 -17.62 2.78
N TYR A 175 -12.29 -16.65 1.93
CA TYR A 175 -13.67 -16.22 1.70
C TYR A 175 -14.51 -17.34 1.06
N LEU A 176 -14.00 -17.98 0.01
CA LEU A 176 -14.68 -19.07 -0.69
C LEU A 176 -14.92 -20.27 0.24
N GLN A 177 -13.95 -20.63 1.08
CA GLN A 177 -14.13 -21.68 2.10
C GLN A 177 -15.24 -21.33 3.10
N GLU A 178 -15.37 -20.06 3.50
CA GLU A 178 -16.46 -19.63 4.38
C GLU A 178 -17.82 -19.72 3.68
N LEU A 179 -17.91 -19.32 2.41
CA LEU A 179 -19.13 -19.49 1.61
C LEU A 179 -19.54 -20.96 1.50
N ASP A 180 -18.60 -21.85 1.21
CA ASP A 180 -18.84 -23.29 1.16
C ASP A 180 -19.33 -23.84 2.50
N GLN A 181 -18.73 -23.36 3.61
CA GLN A 181 -19.17 -23.73 4.96
C GLN A 181 -20.63 -23.28 5.21
N TYR A 182 -21.04 -22.10 4.76
CA TYR A 182 -22.43 -21.64 4.86
C TYR A 182 -23.39 -22.44 3.95
N ALA A 183 -22.88 -22.98 2.84
CA ALA A 183 -23.61 -23.89 1.96
C ALA A 183 -23.68 -25.34 2.48
N GLY A 184 -22.95 -25.65 3.56
CA GLY A 184 -22.87 -27.01 4.13
C GLY A 184 -21.94 -27.94 3.35
N ILE A 185 -21.04 -27.38 2.54
CA ILE A 185 -20.06 -28.10 1.73
C ILE A 185 -18.73 -28.12 2.49
N SER A 186 -18.10 -29.29 2.60
CA SER A 186 -16.73 -29.40 3.12
C SER A 186 -15.78 -29.00 2.01
N SER A 187 -15.16 -27.84 2.16
CA SER A 187 -14.20 -27.30 1.20
C SER A 187 -12.79 -27.31 1.78
N SER A 188 -11.80 -27.59 0.94
CA SER A 188 -10.36 -27.46 1.24
C SER A 188 -9.81 -26.23 0.54
N SER A 189 -8.60 -25.79 0.92
CA SER A 189 -7.89 -24.73 0.20
C SER A 189 -7.71 -25.10 -1.26
N ASP A 190 -8.17 -24.21 -2.13
CA ASP A 190 -8.18 -24.38 -3.59
C ASP A 190 -7.79 -23.03 -4.22
N TYR A 191 -6.49 -22.85 -4.39
CA TYR A 191 -5.90 -21.61 -4.90
C TYR A 191 -6.26 -21.38 -6.37
N ASP A 192 -6.39 -22.44 -7.18
CA ASP A 192 -6.78 -22.33 -8.58
C ASP A 192 -8.20 -21.73 -8.69
N ARG A 193 -9.14 -22.26 -7.88
CA ARG A 193 -10.50 -21.72 -7.83
C ARG A 193 -10.55 -20.27 -7.33
N ALA A 194 -9.69 -19.92 -6.37
CA ALA A 194 -9.60 -18.56 -5.85
C ALA A 194 -9.03 -17.59 -6.89
N GLN A 195 -8.08 -18.03 -7.70
CA GLN A 195 -7.51 -17.27 -8.80
C GLN A 195 -8.56 -17.04 -9.89
N ASP A 196 -9.22 -18.09 -10.38
CA ASP A 196 -10.27 -17.98 -11.40
C ASP A 196 -11.36 -16.98 -10.99
N TYR A 197 -11.75 -16.99 -9.70
CA TYR A 197 -12.74 -16.06 -9.16
C TYR A 197 -12.25 -14.61 -9.12
N LEU A 198 -10.96 -14.39 -8.81
CA LEU A 198 -10.38 -13.04 -8.80
C LEU A 198 -10.25 -12.48 -10.22
N GLU A 199 -9.79 -13.29 -11.17
CA GLU A 199 -9.70 -12.91 -12.59
C GLU A 199 -11.08 -12.52 -13.14
N GLU A 200 -12.11 -13.34 -12.89
CA GLU A 200 -13.49 -13.01 -13.29
C GLU A 200 -14.02 -11.75 -12.58
N ALA A 201 -13.64 -11.54 -11.32
CA ALA A 201 -14.05 -10.35 -10.57
C ALA A 201 -13.40 -9.07 -11.12
N LEU A 202 -12.13 -9.11 -11.52
CA LEU A 202 -11.41 -7.96 -12.07
C LEU A 202 -11.96 -7.50 -13.41
N GLU A 203 -12.46 -8.41 -14.24
CA GLU A 203 -13.03 -8.07 -15.55
C GLU A 203 -14.33 -7.24 -15.44
N GLU A 204 -15.14 -7.50 -14.42
CA GLU A 204 -16.50 -6.93 -14.32
C GLU A 204 -16.73 -6.01 -13.12
N LYS A 205 -15.83 -6.01 -12.11
CA LYS A 205 -16.08 -5.40 -10.80
C LYS A 205 -14.84 -4.68 -10.28
N ASP A 206 -15.08 -3.64 -9.48
CA ASP A 206 -14.03 -2.94 -8.76
C ASP A 206 -13.75 -3.65 -7.43
N MET A 207 -12.47 -3.86 -7.15
CA MET A 207 -12.01 -4.55 -5.95
C MET A 207 -11.23 -3.59 -5.05
N TYR A 208 -11.56 -3.59 -3.76
CA TYR A 208 -10.94 -2.73 -2.76
C TYR A 208 -10.48 -3.53 -1.56
N VAL A 209 -9.29 -3.25 -1.06
CA VAL A 209 -8.73 -3.89 0.13
C VAL A 209 -8.29 -2.87 1.17
N LEU A 210 -8.34 -3.30 2.43
CA LEU A 210 -7.55 -2.67 3.48
C LEU A 210 -6.30 -3.50 3.73
N SER A 211 -5.16 -2.83 3.70
CA SER A 211 -3.85 -3.41 3.97
C SER A 211 -3.31 -2.96 5.33
N ASP A 212 -2.65 -3.90 6.01
CA ASP A 212 -1.89 -3.73 7.25
C ASP A 212 -0.44 -4.13 6.95
N HIS A 213 0.40 -3.16 6.60
CA HIS A 213 1.81 -3.37 6.22
C HIS A 213 2.00 -4.31 5.00
N GLY A 214 1.28 -4.06 3.91
CA GLY A 214 1.29 -4.90 2.71
C GLY A 214 0.53 -6.23 2.84
N ARG A 215 0.01 -6.55 4.05
CA ARG A 215 -0.86 -7.71 4.25
C ARG A 215 -2.32 -7.28 4.16
N PHE A 216 -3.04 -7.80 3.18
CA PHE A 216 -4.46 -7.52 3.07
C PHE A 216 -5.24 -8.17 4.22
N ILE A 217 -6.03 -7.35 4.92
CA ILE A 217 -6.82 -7.75 6.10
C ILE A 217 -8.33 -7.73 5.85
N ALA A 218 -8.78 -7.03 4.82
CA ALA A 218 -10.17 -6.99 4.39
C ALA A 218 -10.25 -6.74 2.89
N MET A 219 -11.29 -7.28 2.27
CA MET A 219 -11.55 -7.19 0.83
C MET A 219 -13.03 -6.91 0.61
N ALA A 220 -13.33 -6.01 -0.31
CA ALA A 220 -14.67 -5.70 -0.79
C ALA A 220 -14.68 -5.73 -2.31
N ILE A 221 -15.63 -6.47 -2.89
CA ILE A 221 -15.85 -6.52 -4.33
C ILE A 221 -17.15 -5.77 -4.62
N CYS A 222 -17.06 -4.81 -5.53
CA CYS A 222 -18.10 -3.84 -5.83
C CYS A 222 -18.48 -3.93 -7.30
N ARG A 223 -19.78 -4.09 -7.59
CA ARG A 223 -20.32 -3.96 -8.94
C ARG A 223 -20.95 -2.58 -9.11
N MET A 224 -20.51 -1.81 -10.10
CA MET A 224 -21.15 -0.56 -10.49
C MET A 224 -22.33 -0.82 -11.44
N ASN A 225 -23.54 -0.45 -11.02
CA ASN A 225 -24.74 -0.51 -11.85
C ASN A 225 -25.27 0.91 -12.11
N GLY A 226 -24.61 1.62 -13.04
CA GLY A 226 -24.99 2.97 -13.45
C GLY A 226 -24.73 4.03 -12.38
N SER A 227 -25.69 4.27 -11.48
CA SER A 227 -25.62 5.29 -10.42
C SER A 227 -25.69 4.71 -9.00
N VAL A 228 -25.45 3.40 -8.88
CA VAL A 228 -25.51 2.66 -7.62
C VAL A 228 -24.34 1.68 -7.58
N THR A 229 -23.56 1.74 -6.50
CA THR A 229 -22.47 0.80 -6.22
C THR A 229 -23.00 -0.31 -5.32
N THR A 230 -22.91 -1.56 -5.76
CA THR A 230 -23.37 -2.72 -4.98
C THR A 230 -22.17 -3.53 -4.53
N ILE A 231 -21.93 -3.60 -3.22
CA ILE A 231 -20.94 -4.51 -2.63
C ILE A 231 -21.52 -5.92 -2.68
N THR A 232 -20.94 -6.77 -3.53
CA THR A 232 -21.37 -8.17 -3.69
C THR A 232 -20.70 -9.07 -2.66
N ASP A 233 -19.43 -8.81 -2.37
CA ASP A 233 -18.63 -9.66 -1.51
C ASP A 233 -17.83 -8.78 -0.54
N LEU A 234 -17.92 -9.08 0.75
CA LEU A 234 -17.19 -8.38 1.80
C LEU A 234 -16.60 -9.39 2.77
N CYS A 235 -15.27 -9.43 2.83
CA CYS A 235 -14.51 -10.33 3.68
C CYS A 235 -13.58 -9.56 4.61
N VAL A 236 -13.43 -10.05 5.83
CA VAL A 236 -12.43 -9.60 6.81
C VAL A 236 -11.79 -10.82 7.45
N VAL A 237 -10.46 -10.80 7.56
CA VAL A 237 -9.67 -11.85 8.24
C VAL A 237 -10.21 -12.07 9.64
N LYS A 238 -10.33 -13.34 10.04
CA LYS A 238 -10.92 -13.77 11.32
C LYS A 238 -10.33 -13.02 12.53
N ASP A 239 -9.01 -12.85 12.55
CA ASP A 239 -8.28 -12.24 13.67
C ASP A 239 -8.52 -10.74 13.81
N LYS A 240 -8.95 -10.08 12.73
CA LYS A 240 -9.26 -8.65 12.70
C LYS A 240 -10.78 -8.38 12.71
N ARG A 241 -11.62 -9.39 12.95
CA ARG A 241 -13.08 -9.18 13.10
C ARG A 241 -13.38 -8.40 14.38
N ARG A 242 -14.47 -7.62 14.37
CA ARG A 242 -14.91 -6.75 15.49
C ARG A 242 -13.92 -5.65 15.91
N SER A 243 -12.86 -5.42 15.14
CA SER A 243 -11.90 -4.33 15.34
C SER A 243 -12.33 -3.00 14.69
N GLY A 244 -13.41 -3.02 13.89
CA GLY A 244 -13.87 -1.86 13.12
C GLY A 244 -13.32 -1.78 11.69
N VAL A 245 -12.44 -2.70 11.26
CA VAL A 245 -11.85 -2.75 9.91
C VAL A 245 -12.91 -2.72 8.79
N ALA A 246 -13.95 -3.56 8.88
CA ALA A 246 -15.05 -3.55 7.89
C ALA A 246 -15.73 -2.19 7.76
N ARG A 247 -15.93 -1.49 8.89
CA ARG A 247 -16.55 -0.16 8.90
C ARG A 247 -15.64 0.88 8.27
N LYS A 248 -14.32 0.78 8.50
CA LYS A 248 -13.34 1.66 7.87
C LYS A 248 -13.34 1.45 6.36
N LEU A 249 -13.30 0.19 5.89
CA LEU A 249 -13.33 -0.13 4.45
C LEU A 249 -14.57 0.46 3.76
N ILE A 250 -15.76 0.21 4.32
CA ILE A 250 -17.02 0.76 3.79
C ILE A 250 -16.98 2.30 3.77
N SER A 251 -16.42 2.92 4.81
CA SER A 251 -16.33 4.38 4.88
C SER A 251 -15.38 4.97 3.85
N GLU A 252 -14.29 4.28 3.49
CA GLU A 252 -13.38 4.76 2.43
C GLU A 252 -14.03 4.59 1.06
N ILE A 253 -14.64 3.43 0.78
CA ILE A 253 -15.40 3.20 -0.47
C ILE A 253 -16.48 4.27 -0.65
N GLN A 254 -17.20 4.64 0.42
CA GLN A 254 -18.24 5.66 0.35
C GLN A 254 -17.71 7.09 0.11
N LYS A 255 -16.46 7.38 0.46
CA LYS A 255 -15.84 8.68 0.15
C LYS A 255 -15.42 8.75 -1.31
N GLU A 256 -14.95 7.64 -1.86
CA GLU A 256 -14.50 7.53 -3.25
C GLU A 256 -15.70 7.50 -4.21
N GLU A 257 -16.67 6.66 -3.93
CA GLU A 257 -17.89 6.49 -4.72
C GLU A 257 -19.03 7.35 -4.13
N VAL A 258 -19.29 8.52 -4.73
CA VAL A 258 -20.30 9.53 -4.29
C VAL A 258 -21.75 9.06 -4.53
N GLN A 259 -22.06 7.78 -4.31
CA GLN A 259 -23.30 7.12 -4.75
C GLN A 259 -23.92 6.27 -3.63
N PRO A 260 -25.24 5.99 -3.69
CA PRO A 260 -25.87 5.11 -2.72
C PRO A 260 -25.28 3.69 -2.78
N LEU A 261 -24.82 3.19 -1.64
CA LEU A 261 -24.24 1.86 -1.48
C LEU A 261 -25.32 0.81 -1.22
N HIS A 262 -25.33 -0.27 -2.00
CA HIS A 262 -26.13 -1.47 -1.76
C HIS A 262 -25.25 -2.64 -1.36
N PHE A 263 -25.84 -3.61 -0.66
CA PHE A 263 -25.16 -4.85 -0.26
C PHE A 263 -25.96 -6.05 -0.76
N GLU A 264 -25.29 -6.94 -1.49
CA GLU A 264 -25.78 -8.30 -1.73
C GLU A 264 -25.23 -9.20 -0.63
N VAL A 265 -26.11 -9.77 0.19
CA VAL A 265 -25.71 -10.64 1.30
C VAL A 265 -26.49 -11.95 1.25
N PRO A 266 -25.81 -13.12 1.28
CA PRO A 266 -26.48 -14.40 1.39
C PRO A 266 -27.42 -14.46 2.60
N THR A 267 -28.61 -15.04 2.42
CA THR A 267 -29.62 -15.17 3.48
C THR A 267 -29.13 -15.99 4.68
N ASN A 268 -28.19 -16.92 4.45
CA ASN A 268 -27.59 -17.77 5.47
C ASN A 268 -26.43 -17.13 6.26
N ASN A 269 -26.19 -15.82 6.15
CA ASN A 269 -25.12 -15.13 6.89
C ASN A 269 -25.67 -14.15 7.96
N PRO A 270 -26.08 -14.66 9.14
CA PRO A 270 -26.69 -13.83 10.19
C PRO A 270 -25.74 -12.77 10.77
N ASN A 271 -24.43 -13.01 10.73
CA ASN A 271 -23.43 -12.06 11.22
C ASN A 271 -23.39 -10.80 10.36
N MET A 272 -23.44 -10.96 9.03
CA MET A 272 -23.48 -9.85 8.09
C MET A 272 -24.78 -9.05 8.20
N HIS A 273 -25.92 -9.72 8.36
CA HIS A 273 -27.20 -9.03 8.58
C HIS A 273 -27.18 -8.18 9.86
N ALA A 274 -26.66 -8.72 10.97
CA ALA A 274 -26.54 -7.98 12.22
C ALA A 274 -25.58 -6.77 12.11
N PHE A 275 -24.47 -6.94 11.38
CA PHE A 275 -23.49 -5.88 11.14
C PHE A 275 -24.08 -4.72 10.30
N LEU A 276 -24.77 -5.03 9.19
CA LEU A 276 -25.38 -4.02 8.33
C LEU A 276 -26.51 -3.27 9.05
N GLN A 277 -27.32 -3.97 9.84
CA GLN A 277 -28.33 -3.33 10.69
C GLN A 277 -27.71 -2.36 11.70
N ALA A 278 -26.58 -2.73 12.32
CA ALA A 278 -25.87 -1.86 13.26
C ALA A 278 -25.29 -0.59 12.61
N ILE A 279 -24.99 -0.63 11.31
CA ILE A 279 -24.50 0.52 10.53
C ILE A 279 -25.65 1.37 9.97
N GLY A 280 -26.90 0.91 10.10
CA GLY A 280 -28.10 1.66 9.68
C GLY A 280 -28.68 1.24 8.33
N TYR A 281 -28.19 0.15 7.73
CA TYR A 281 -28.79 -0.43 6.54
C TYR A 281 -30.00 -1.28 6.94
N ALA A 282 -31.21 -0.82 6.59
CA ALA A 282 -32.47 -1.39 7.06
C ALA A 282 -33.34 -2.06 5.97
N LYS A 283 -33.08 -1.81 4.68
CA LYS A 283 -33.95 -2.27 3.59
C LYS A 283 -33.39 -3.53 2.93
N ILE A 284 -33.89 -4.69 3.35
CA ILE A 284 -33.57 -5.98 2.75
C ILE A 284 -34.45 -6.18 1.49
N ILE A 285 -33.90 -5.98 0.30
CA ILE A 285 -34.59 -6.25 -0.97
C ILE A 285 -34.18 -7.65 -1.41
N HIS A 286 -34.98 -8.68 -1.11
CA HIS A 286 -34.76 -10.01 -1.68
C HIS A 286 -35.14 -9.97 -3.15
N THR A 287 -34.18 -10.14 -4.06
CA THR A 287 -34.51 -10.46 -5.45
C THR A 287 -33.57 -11.55 -5.96
N THR A 288 -33.94 -12.80 -5.72
CA THR A 288 -33.30 -13.91 -6.42
C THR A 288 -34.40 -14.91 -6.80
N TYR A 289 -34.67 -15.01 -8.10
CA TYR A 289 -35.52 -16.05 -8.68
C TYR A 289 -34.63 -16.96 -9.49
N THR A 290 -34.42 -18.18 -9.02
CA THR A 290 -33.79 -19.26 -9.78
C THR A 290 -34.85 -20.01 -10.58
N LYS A 291 -34.48 -20.40 -11.80
CA LYS A 291 -35.33 -21.15 -12.72
C LYS A 291 -35.38 -22.64 -12.37
#